data_AF-A0A6J6C5X1-F1
#
_entry.id   AF-A0A6J6C5X1-F1
#
_cell.length_a   1.000
_cell.length_b   1.000
_cell.length_c   1.000
_cell.angle_alpha   90.00
_cell.angle_beta   90.00
_cell.angle_gamma   90.00
#
_symmetry.space_group_name_H-M   'P 1'
#
loop_
_entity.id
_entity.type
_entity.pdbx_description
1 polymer ?
#
loop_
_entity_poly.entity_id
_entity_poly.type
_entity_poly.pdbx_seq_one_letter_code
_entity_poly.pdbx_strand_id
1 'polypeptide(L)'
;MPYPVAVFATTLDASRVDAALLVLRVVFGLFLAYHGYNKVAKGISGTEGWFRSIGFRWPGVQARLAAATEMGAGVAFALGLFTPFAAAAIIGVMIVAIVVAHWKVGFFVFLPNQGWEYCASIAVVAWAVAAVGPAGYSLDHVLSLDDTFLGSGWWGAAIAAGLGIGGAVVQLLVCYRPAPAAASTT
;
A
#
# COMPACT_ATOMS: atom_id res chain seq x y z
N MET A 1 43.69 19.19 -16.60
CA MET A 1 42.94 17.93 -16.46
C MET A 1 42.27 17.89 -15.09
N PRO A 2 40.94 18.07 -14.97
CA PRO A 2 40.22 17.76 -13.74
C PRO A 2 39.30 16.54 -13.92
N TYR A 3 39.59 15.45 -13.21
CA TYR A 3 38.67 14.39 -12.75
C TYR A 3 39.19 13.99 -11.34
N PRO A 4 38.39 13.60 -10.29
CA PRO A 4 37.05 12.98 -10.31
C PRO A 4 36.14 13.37 -9.09
N VAL A 5 36.23 14.57 -8.51
CA VAL A 5 35.52 14.88 -7.24
C VAL A 5 33.99 14.80 -7.38
N ALA A 6 33.44 15.14 -8.56
CA ALA A 6 32.00 15.10 -8.81
C ALA A 6 31.43 13.67 -8.87
N VAL A 7 32.22 12.65 -9.21
CA VAL A 7 31.76 11.25 -9.37
C VAL A 7 31.69 10.52 -8.02
N PHE A 8 32.56 10.87 -7.07
CA PHE A 8 32.51 10.32 -5.72
C PHE A 8 31.37 10.91 -4.88
N ALA A 9 31.00 12.17 -5.10
CA ALA A 9 29.87 12.79 -4.40
C ALA A 9 28.52 12.19 -4.85
N THR A 10 28.32 11.97 -6.15
CA THR A 10 27.07 11.41 -6.69
C THR A 10 26.79 9.97 -6.30
N THR A 11 27.83 9.16 -6.08
CA THR A 11 27.70 7.74 -5.71
C THR A 11 27.37 7.54 -4.22
N LEU A 12 27.93 8.38 -3.34
CA LEU A 12 27.56 8.40 -1.92
C LEU A 12 26.11 8.84 -1.72
N ASP A 13 25.61 9.79 -2.50
CA ASP A 13 24.21 10.21 -2.43
C ASP A 13 23.25 9.13 -2.95
N ALA A 14 23.61 8.40 -4.03
CA ALA A 14 22.81 7.29 -4.54
C ALA A 14 22.65 6.16 -3.50
N SER A 15 23.75 5.70 -2.89
CA SER A 15 23.70 4.64 -1.87
C SER A 15 22.86 5.00 -0.63
N ARG A 16 22.82 6.28 -0.23
CA ARG A 16 21.99 6.76 0.89
C ARG A 16 20.50 6.73 0.53
N VAL A 17 20.16 7.13 -0.69
CA VAL A 17 18.78 7.04 -1.19
C VAL A 17 18.33 5.58 -1.29
N ASP A 18 19.19 4.70 -1.82
CA ASP A 18 18.90 3.27 -1.90
C ASP A 18 18.64 2.65 -0.53
N ALA A 19 19.47 2.97 0.46
CA ALA A 19 19.28 2.52 1.84
C ALA A 19 18.00 3.08 2.48
N ALA A 20 17.71 4.37 2.28
CA ALA A 20 16.49 4.99 2.80
C ALA A 20 15.23 4.37 2.19
N LEU A 21 15.22 4.14 0.88
CA LEU A 21 14.10 3.49 0.19
C LEU A 21 13.96 2.03 0.58
N LEU A 22 15.06 1.31 0.83
CA LEU A 22 15.00 -0.06 1.37
C LEU A 22 14.32 -0.07 2.74
N VAL A 23 14.70 0.83 3.65
CA VAL A 23 14.08 0.92 4.99
C VAL A 23 12.59 1.21 4.87
N LEU A 24 12.19 2.19 4.05
CA LEU A 24 10.79 2.50 3.82
C LEU A 24 10.02 1.30 3.25
N ARG A 25 10.58 0.62 2.25
CA ARG A 25 9.98 -0.58 1.65
C ARG A 25 9.80 -1.70 2.65
N VAL A 26 10.85 -2.07 3.36
CA VAL A 26 10.83 -3.19 4.31
C VAL A 26 9.87 -2.89 5.46
N VAL A 27 9.95 -1.72 6.08
CA VAL A 27 9.12 -1.39 7.25
C VAL A 27 7.64 -1.34 6.86
N PHE A 28 7.27 -0.53 5.86
CA PHE A 28 5.87 -0.35 5.50
C PHE A 28 5.28 -1.56 4.76
N GLY A 29 6.09 -2.26 3.96
CA GLY A 29 5.71 -3.51 3.34
C GLY A 29 5.43 -4.61 4.37
N LEU A 30 6.31 -4.79 5.35
CA LEU A 30 6.11 -5.80 6.40
C LEU A 30 5.01 -5.43 7.40
N PHE A 31 4.78 -4.15 7.67
CA PHE A 31 3.60 -3.71 8.42
C PHE A 31 2.33 -4.25 7.77
N LEU A 32 2.16 -4.01 6.47
CA LEU A 32 0.99 -4.50 5.74
C LEU A 32 0.96 -6.04 5.68
N ALA A 33 2.10 -6.69 5.42
CA ALA A 33 2.16 -8.14 5.38
C ALA A 33 1.73 -8.78 6.72
N TYR A 34 2.11 -8.16 7.83
CA TYR A 34 1.71 -8.59 9.16
C TYR A 34 0.22 -8.39 9.42
N HIS A 35 -0.39 -7.31 8.92
CA HIS A 35 -1.85 -7.13 8.96
C HIS A 35 -2.59 -8.26 8.24
N GLY A 36 -2.12 -8.65 7.05
CA GLY A 36 -2.72 -9.73 6.28
C GLY A 36 -2.52 -11.09 6.95
N TYR A 37 -1.32 -11.36 7.46
CA TYR A 37 -1.03 -12.57 8.23
C TYR A 37 -1.94 -12.67 9.46
N ASN A 38 -2.11 -11.57 10.21
CA ASN A 38 -2.96 -11.54 11.40
C ASN A 38 -4.44 -11.87 11.08
N LYS A 39 -4.95 -11.49 9.90
CA LYS A 39 -6.31 -11.89 9.46
C LYS A 39 -6.45 -13.40 9.27
N VAL A 40 -5.40 -14.05 8.77
CA VAL A 40 -5.38 -15.51 8.60
C VAL A 40 -5.16 -16.22 9.94
N ALA A 41 -4.15 -15.78 10.69
CA ALA A 41 -3.75 -16.39 11.96
C ALA A 41 -4.84 -16.33 13.04
N LYS A 42 -5.63 -15.25 13.09
CA LYS A 42 -6.78 -15.12 14.01
C LYS A 42 -8.06 -15.76 13.50
N GLY A 43 -8.04 -16.37 12.32
CA GLY A 43 -9.20 -16.95 11.67
C GLY A 43 -9.87 -15.96 10.71
N ILE A 44 -9.82 -16.30 9.42
CA ILE A 44 -10.35 -15.45 8.34
C ILE A 44 -11.86 -15.19 8.46
N SER A 45 -12.58 -16.09 9.12
CA SER A 45 -14.02 -15.97 9.39
C SER A 45 -14.37 -14.76 10.25
N GLY A 46 -13.47 -14.31 11.14
CA GLY A 46 -13.67 -13.08 11.90
C GLY A 46 -13.67 -11.84 11.01
N THR A 47 -12.74 -11.78 10.05
CA THR A 47 -12.70 -10.69 9.04
C THR A 47 -13.91 -10.75 8.13
N GLU A 48 -14.34 -11.95 7.71
CA GLU A 48 -15.57 -12.12 6.94
C GLU A 48 -16.80 -11.60 7.71
N GLY A 49 -16.95 -11.96 8.99
CA GLY A 49 -18.06 -11.51 9.83
C GLY A 49 -18.10 -9.99 9.96
N TRP A 50 -16.94 -9.36 10.16
CA TRP A 50 -16.82 -7.91 10.20
C TRP A 50 -17.11 -7.24 8.85
N PHE A 51 -16.59 -7.77 7.73
CA PHE A 51 -16.93 -7.27 6.40
C PHE A 51 -18.43 -7.37 6.09
N ARG A 52 -19.08 -8.43 6.57
CA ARG A 52 -20.54 -8.56 6.48
C ARG A 52 -21.25 -7.47 7.27
N SER A 53 -20.79 -7.17 8.50
CA SER A 53 -21.45 -6.18 9.36
C SER A 53 -21.32 -4.74 8.83
N ILE A 54 -20.26 -4.43 8.07
CA ILE A 54 -20.07 -3.11 7.46
C ILE A 54 -20.64 -3.00 6.02
N GLY A 55 -21.25 -4.07 5.49
CA GLY A 55 -22.02 -4.01 4.25
C GLY A 55 -21.29 -4.45 2.97
N PHE A 56 -20.24 -5.28 3.05
CA PHE A 56 -19.69 -5.90 1.84
C PHE A 56 -20.61 -7.00 1.27
N ARG A 57 -20.87 -6.97 -0.05
CA ARG A 57 -21.73 -7.93 -0.77
C ARG A 57 -21.21 -9.37 -0.73
N TRP A 58 -19.89 -9.56 -0.80
CA TRP A 58 -19.22 -10.88 -0.83
C TRP A 58 -18.16 -10.98 0.27
N PRO A 59 -18.54 -10.99 1.54
CA PRO A 59 -17.62 -10.74 2.65
C PRO A 59 -16.50 -11.79 2.75
N GLY A 60 -16.79 -13.06 2.45
CA GLY A 60 -15.77 -14.13 2.47
C GLY A 60 -14.72 -13.98 1.37
N VAL A 61 -15.13 -13.58 0.17
CA VAL A 61 -14.21 -13.29 -0.94
C VAL A 61 -13.36 -12.07 -0.60
N GLN A 62 -13.99 -11.00 -0.10
CA GLN A 62 -13.30 -9.77 0.28
C GLN A 62 -12.30 -10.00 1.42
N ALA A 63 -12.64 -10.83 2.42
CA ALA A 63 -11.73 -11.17 3.52
C ALA A 63 -10.46 -11.85 3.01
N ARG A 64 -10.61 -12.84 2.12
CA ARG A 64 -9.48 -13.55 1.50
C ARG A 64 -8.66 -12.63 0.61
N LEU A 65 -9.30 -11.80 -0.22
CA LEU A 65 -8.61 -10.83 -1.06
C LEU A 65 -7.84 -9.81 -0.22
N ALA A 66 -8.44 -9.24 0.82
CA ALA A 66 -7.75 -8.32 1.72
C ALA A 66 -6.51 -8.97 2.35
N ALA A 67 -6.65 -10.16 2.92
CA ALA A 67 -5.51 -10.87 3.52
C ALA A 67 -4.41 -11.21 2.50
N ALA A 68 -4.79 -11.74 1.33
CA ALA A 68 -3.84 -12.12 0.29
C ALA A 68 -3.13 -10.91 -0.31
N THR A 69 -3.85 -9.82 -0.57
CA THR A 69 -3.27 -8.58 -1.09
C THR A 69 -2.35 -7.94 -0.06
N GLU A 70 -2.75 -7.84 1.22
CA GLU A 70 -1.91 -7.27 2.27
C GLU A 70 -0.61 -8.06 2.45
N MET A 71 -0.68 -9.41 2.47
CA MET A 71 0.50 -10.28 2.56
C MET A 71 1.36 -10.19 1.30
N GLY A 72 0.77 -10.41 0.13
CA GLY A 72 1.49 -10.49 -1.14
C GLY A 72 2.10 -9.15 -1.54
N ALA A 73 1.30 -8.08 -1.52
CA ALA A 73 1.80 -6.74 -1.85
C ALA A 73 2.78 -6.23 -0.80
N GLY A 74 2.55 -6.51 0.49
CA GLY A 74 3.47 -6.14 1.57
C GLY A 74 4.85 -6.79 1.39
N VAL A 75 4.90 -8.10 1.13
CA VAL A 75 6.15 -8.83 0.86
C VAL A 75 6.80 -8.36 -0.45
N ALA A 76 6.03 -8.24 -1.54
CA ALA A 76 6.56 -7.78 -2.82
C ALA A 76 7.16 -6.37 -2.71
N PHE A 77 6.48 -5.46 -1.99
CA PHE A 77 6.97 -4.11 -1.74
C PHE A 77 8.24 -4.10 -0.88
N ALA A 78 8.29 -4.92 0.18
CA ALA A 78 9.48 -5.06 1.03
C ALA A 78 10.70 -5.55 0.25
N LEU A 79 10.50 -6.47 -0.69
CA LEU A 79 11.56 -6.97 -1.58
C LEU A 79 11.90 -6.00 -2.72
N GLY A 80 11.08 -4.99 -2.96
CA GLY A 80 11.14 -4.16 -4.17
C GLY A 80 10.98 -4.98 -5.44
N LEU A 81 9.96 -5.85 -5.47
CA LEU A 81 9.59 -6.64 -6.63
C LEU A 81 8.28 -6.10 -7.21
N PHE A 82 8.29 -5.77 -8.51
CA PHE A 82 7.19 -5.11 -9.20
C PHE A 82 6.71 -3.85 -8.45
N THR A 83 7.67 -3.03 -8.00
CA THR A 83 7.48 -1.96 -7.03
C THR A 83 6.25 -1.06 -7.28
N PRO A 84 6.01 -0.51 -8.49
CA PRO A 84 4.83 0.33 -8.72
C PRO A 84 3.50 -0.43 -8.63
N PHE A 85 3.48 -1.73 -8.96
CA PHE A 85 2.27 -2.57 -8.82
C PHE A 85 2.04 -3.01 -7.37
N ALA A 86 3.11 -3.33 -6.65
CA ALA A 86 3.02 -3.58 -5.21
C ALA A 86 2.51 -2.33 -4.49
N ALA A 87 3.06 -1.16 -4.81
CA ALA A 87 2.59 0.13 -4.30
C ALA A 87 1.11 0.39 -4.66
N ALA A 88 0.69 0.12 -5.90
CA ALA A 88 -0.71 0.23 -6.30
C ALA A 88 -1.64 -0.61 -5.41
N ALA A 89 -1.27 -1.87 -5.16
CA ALA A 89 -2.06 -2.76 -4.32
C ALA A 89 -2.13 -2.25 -2.86
N ILE A 90 -1.02 -1.75 -2.31
CA ILE A 90 -0.99 -1.11 -0.98
C ILE A 90 -1.94 0.10 -0.94
N ILE A 91 -1.80 1.02 -1.90
CA ILE A 91 -2.63 2.22 -2.00
C ILE A 91 -4.11 1.84 -2.08
N GLY A 92 -4.46 0.87 -2.92
CA GLY A 92 -5.83 0.40 -3.08
C GLY A 92 -6.44 -0.11 -1.78
N VAL A 93 -5.73 -1.00 -1.07
CA VAL A 93 -6.19 -1.53 0.22
C VAL A 93 -6.31 -0.43 1.27
N MET A 94 -5.36 0.51 1.34
CA MET A 94 -5.42 1.62 2.27
C MET A 94 -6.60 2.56 1.99
N ILE A 95 -6.89 2.88 0.71
CA ILE A 95 -8.07 3.69 0.35
C ILE A 95 -9.35 2.98 0.77
N VAL A 96 -9.49 1.68 0.47
CA VAL A 96 -10.67 0.91 0.89
C VAL A 96 -10.79 0.92 2.41
N ALA A 97 -9.71 0.65 3.15
CA ALA A 97 -9.70 0.67 4.62
C ALA A 97 -10.10 2.04 5.18
N ILE A 98 -9.56 3.13 4.62
CA ILE A 98 -9.93 4.49 5.00
C ILE A 98 -11.43 4.70 4.80
N VAL A 99 -11.95 4.46 3.59
CA VAL A 99 -13.35 4.74 3.25
C VAL A 99 -14.31 3.92 4.12
N VAL A 100 -14.04 2.63 4.31
CA VAL A 100 -15.01 1.72 4.96
C VAL A 100 -14.91 1.68 6.47
N ALA A 101 -13.74 1.99 7.06
CA ALA A 101 -13.49 1.76 8.49
C ALA A 101 -13.00 2.99 9.26
N HIS A 102 -12.24 3.90 8.63
CA HIS A 102 -11.51 4.92 9.38
C HIS A 102 -11.96 6.37 9.09
N TRP A 103 -12.58 6.63 7.94
CA TRP A 103 -12.96 7.99 7.52
C TRP A 103 -13.91 8.66 8.51
N LYS A 104 -14.96 7.94 8.95
CA LYS A 104 -15.94 8.45 9.92
C LYS A 104 -15.43 8.50 11.35
N VAL A 105 -14.32 7.81 11.67
CA VAL A 105 -13.69 7.84 13.00
C VAL A 105 -12.97 9.18 13.21
N GLY A 106 -12.31 9.69 12.17
CA GLY A 106 -11.55 10.93 12.22
C GLY A 106 -10.06 10.70 11.94
N PHE A 107 -9.23 11.70 12.23
CA PHE A 107 -7.81 11.69 11.85
C PHE A 107 -6.97 10.73 12.70
N PHE A 108 -7.07 10.84 14.03
CA PHE A 108 -6.09 10.28 14.96
C PHE A 108 -6.19 8.75 15.19
N VAL A 109 -5.05 8.06 15.14
CA VAL A 109 -4.94 6.61 15.34
C VAL A 109 -5.30 6.16 16.75
N PHE A 110 -5.16 7.03 17.75
CA PHE A 110 -5.49 6.70 19.15
C PHE A 110 -6.99 6.77 19.48
N LEU A 111 -7.83 7.21 18.54
CA LEU A 111 -9.28 7.20 18.73
C LEU A 111 -9.81 5.76 18.82
N PRO A 112 -10.95 5.54 19.50
CA PRO A 112 -11.65 4.26 19.41
C PRO A 112 -11.89 3.87 17.94
N ASN A 113 -11.54 2.65 17.56
CA ASN A 113 -11.54 2.13 16.18
C ASN A 113 -10.51 2.73 15.21
N GLN A 114 -9.61 3.60 15.70
CA GLN A 114 -8.44 4.16 15.00
C GLN A 114 -8.81 5.05 13.80
N GLY A 115 -8.24 6.26 13.76
CA GLY A 115 -8.43 7.20 12.65
C GLY A 115 -7.63 6.85 11.39
N TRP A 116 -7.84 7.64 10.33
CA TRP A 116 -7.31 7.33 9.00
C TRP A 116 -5.84 7.70 8.78
N GLU A 117 -5.21 8.46 9.68
CA GLU A 117 -3.85 9.02 9.49
C GLU A 117 -2.80 7.94 9.20
N TYR A 118 -2.89 6.78 9.86
CA TYR A 118 -1.94 5.69 9.68
C TYR A 118 -2.08 5.04 8.30
N CYS A 119 -3.30 4.73 7.86
CA CYS A 119 -3.56 4.19 6.53
C CYS A 119 -3.09 5.15 5.42
N ALA A 120 -3.35 6.45 5.59
CA ALA A 120 -2.89 7.45 4.63
C ALA A 120 -1.36 7.55 4.60
N SER A 121 -0.70 7.45 5.76
CA SER A 121 0.76 7.45 5.85
C SER A 121 1.36 6.26 5.07
N ILE A 122 0.80 5.05 5.22
CA ILE A 122 1.25 3.87 4.45
C ILE A 122 1.06 4.11 2.94
N ALA A 123 -0.11 4.61 2.52
CA ALA A 123 -0.40 4.87 1.10
C ALA A 123 0.55 5.91 0.49
N VAL A 124 0.82 7.00 1.21
CA VAL A 124 1.72 8.07 0.76
C VAL A 124 3.17 7.59 0.67
N VAL A 125 3.64 6.78 1.62
CA VAL A 125 4.98 6.17 1.54
C VAL A 125 5.08 5.23 0.35
N ALA A 126 4.07 4.39 0.11
CA ALA A 126 4.04 3.49 -1.04
C ALA A 126 4.09 4.26 -2.36
N TRP A 127 3.32 5.34 -2.47
CA TRP A 127 3.34 6.22 -3.64
C TRP A 127 4.69 6.92 -3.82
N ALA A 128 5.26 7.46 -2.74
CA ALA A 128 6.55 8.17 -2.79
C ALA A 128 7.69 7.24 -3.24
N VAL A 129 7.72 6.00 -2.72
CA VAL A 129 8.69 4.99 -3.18
C VAL A 129 8.48 4.68 -4.66
N ALA A 130 7.24 4.49 -5.12
CA ALA A 130 6.97 4.28 -6.54
C ALA A 130 7.34 5.49 -7.43
N ALA A 131 7.28 6.71 -6.88
CA ALA A 131 7.64 7.94 -7.59
C ALA A 131 9.15 8.12 -7.73
N VAL A 132 9.93 7.64 -6.77
CA VAL A 132 11.40 7.66 -6.84
C VAL A 132 11.92 6.47 -7.65
N GLY A 133 11.28 5.30 -7.51
CA GLY A 133 11.66 4.06 -8.16
C GLY A 133 12.15 3.00 -7.17
N PRO A 134 12.42 1.77 -7.65
CA PRO A 134 12.72 0.61 -6.81
C PRO A 134 14.07 0.72 -6.05
N ALA A 135 15.00 1.55 -6.53
CA ALA A 135 16.34 1.75 -5.97
C ALA A 135 17.27 0.52 -6.08
N GLY A 136 18.57 0.71 -5.86
CA GLY A 136 19.60 -0.32 -6.08
C GLY A 136 19.47 -1.56 -5.18
N TYR A 137 18.88 -1.43 -3.99
CA TYR A 137 18.61 -2.56 -3.09
C TYR A 137 17.20 -3.13 -3.30
N SER A 138 16.92 -3.62 -4.50
CA SER A 138 15.60 -4.19 -4.86
C SER A 138 15.73 -5.41 -5.77
N LEU A 139 14.73 -6.28 -5.74
CA LEU A 139 14.65 -7.36 -6.71
C LEU A 139 14.40 -6.84 -8.13
N ASP A 140 13.71 -5.71 -8.28
CA ASP A 140 13.56 -5.04 -9.58
C ASP A 140 14.92 -4.68 -10.17
N HIS A 141 15.86 -4.17 -9.37
CA HIS A 141 17.22 -3.86 -9.82
C HIS A 141 18.02 -5.13 -10.15
N VAL A 142 17.96 -6.15 -9.29
CA VAL A 142 18.65 -7.44 -9.53
C VAL A 142 18.15 -8.12 -10.80
N LEU A 143 16.89 -7.92 -11.16
CA LEU A 143 16.25 -8.49 -12.35
C LEU A 143 16.25 -7.53 -13.55
N SER A 144 16.87 -6.36 -13.45
CA SER A 144 16.90 -5.32 -14.48
C SER A 144 15.50 -4.88 -14.96
N LEU A 145 14.52 -4.91 -14.07
CA LEU A 145 13.16 -4.42 -14.32
C LEU A 145 13.08 -2.89 -14.21
N ASP A 146 14.03 -2.29 -13.50
CA ASP A 146 14.17 -0.84 -13.35
C ASP A 146 14.66 -0.14 -14.63
N ASP A 147 15.26 -0.86 -15.57
CA ASP A 147 15.59 -0.35 -16.91
C ASP A 147 14.34 -0.17 -17.81
N THR A 148 13.18 -0.62 -17.36
CA THR A 148 11.90 -0.52 -18.09
C THR A 148 11.06 0.68 -17.63
N PHE A 149 9.83 0.77 -18.11
CA PHE A 149 8.86 1.76 -17.60
C PHE A 149 8.61 1.61 -16.08
N LEU A 150 8.94 0.47 -15.47
CA LEU A 150 8.77 0.22 -14.03
C LEU A 150 9.78 0.95 -13.14
N GLY A 151 10.99 1.26 -13.63
CA GLY A 151 11.96 2.08 -12.89
C GLY A 151 11.87 3.57 -13.21
N SER A 152 11.02 3.96 -14.17
CA SER A 152 10.92 5.35 -14.62
C SER A 152 10.04 6.22 -13.70
N GLY A 153 10.63 6.72 -12.61
CA GLY A 153 10.09 7.73 -11.67
C GLY A 153 8.58 8.04 -11.75
N TRP A 154 8.19 9.11 -12.46
CA TRP A 154 6.78 9.55 -12.54
C TRP A 154 5.82 8.55 -13.19
N TRP A 155 6.28 7.64 -14.05
CA TRP A 155 5.44 6.55 -14.55
C TRP A 155 5.14 5.54 -13.43
N GLY A 156 6.12 5.24 -12.58
CA GLY A 156 5.89 4.44 -11.38
C GLY A 156 4.84 5.07 -10.46
N ALA A 157 4.93 6.38 -10.24
CA ALA A 157 3.91 7.15 -9.50
C ALA A 157 2.53 7.08 -10.15
N ALA A 158 2.45 7.25 -11.47
CA ALA A 158 1.20 7.22 -12.22
C ALA A 158 0.54 5.84 -12.21
N ILE A 159 1.33 4.77 -12.33
CA ILE A 159 0.86 3.38 -12.22
C ILE A 159 0.34 3.12 -10.80
N ALA A 160 1.13 3.46 -9.79
CA ALA A 160 0.79 3.24 -8.39
C ALA A 160 -0.52 3.96 -8.02
N ALA A 161 -0.62 5.26 -8.33
CA ALA A 161 -1.82 6.04 -8.06
C ALA A 161 -3.00 5.59 -8.92
N GLY A 162 -2.81 5.47 -10.23
CA GLY A 162 -3.89 5.15 -11.18
C GLY A 162 -4.51 3.79 -10.91
N LEU A 163 -3.69 2.74 -10.78
CA LEU A 163 -4.18 1.40 -10.48
C LEU A 163 -4.68 1.27 -9.04
N GLY A 164 -4.01 1.90 -8.07
CA GLY A 164 -4.41 1.83 -6.66
C GLY A 164 -5.76 2.51 -6.41
N ILE A 165 -5.90 3.77 -6.85
CA ILE A 165 -7.15 4.54 -6.73
C ILE A 165 -8.24 3.89 -7.59
N GLY A 166 -7.94 3.57 -8.86
CA GLY A 166 -8.90 2.94 -9.76
C GLY A 166 -9.40 1.61 -9.24
N GLY A 167 -8.51 0.75 -8.75
CA GLY A 167 -8.86 -0.53 -8.14
C GLY A 167 -9.73 -0.37 -6.90
N ALA A 168 -9.39 0.55 -6.00
CA ALA A 168 -10.20 0.85 -4.82
C ALA A 168 -11.60 1.35 -5.20
N VAL A 169 -11.70 2.29 -6.13
CA VAL A 169 -12.98 2.82 -6.62
C VAL A 169 -13.82 1.70 -7.22
N VAL A 170 -13.26 0.88 -8.10
CA VAL A 170 -13.97 -0.26 -8.69
C VAL A 170 -14.44 -1.24 -7.60
N GLN A 171 -13.58 -1.59 -6.64
CA GLN A 171 -13.94 -2.49 -5.54
C GLN A 171 -15.08 -1.92 -4.70
N LEU A 172 -15.03 -0.65 -4.32
CA LEU A 172 -16.08 0.03 -3.56
C LEU A 172 -17.40 0.06 -4.35
N LEU A 173 -17.35 0.47 -5.62
CA LEU A 173 -18.51 0.54 -6.50
C LEU A 173 -19.16 -0.82 -6.73
N VAL A 174 -18.38 -1.90 -6.81
CA VAL A 174 -18.91 -3.25 -7.09
C VAL A 174 -19.33 -3.98 -5.82
N CYS A 175 -18.58 -3.82 -4.72
CA CYS A 175 -18.65 -4.72 -3.57
C CYS A 175 -19.19 -4.07 -2.29
N TYR A 176 -19.11 -2.75 -2.12
CA TYR A 176 -19.49 -2.07 -0.87
C TYR A 176 -20.93 -1.53 -0.94
N ARG A 177 -21.79 -2.01 -0.04
CA ARG A 177 -23.24 -1.72 0.01
C ARG A 177 -23.65 -1.45 1.46
N PRO A 178 -23.19 -0.34 2.07
CA PRO A 178 -23.59 0.01 3.42
C PRO A 178 -25.10 0.25 3.47
N ALA A 179 -25.75 -0.15 4.56
CA ALA A 179 -27.12 0.23 4.80
C ALA A 179 -27.23 1.76 4.84
N PRO A 180 -28.34 2.36 4.35
CA PRO A 180 -28.59 3.78 4.54
C PRO A 180 -28.42 4.11 6.03
N ALA A 181 -27.68 5.19 6.33
CA ALA A 181 -27.63 5.67 7.70
C ALA A 181 -29.08 5.89 8.15
N ALA A 182 -29.49 5.23 9.24
CA ALA A 182 -30.82 5.46 9.79
C ALA A 182 -30.95 6.98 9.98
N ALA A 183 -31.98 7.57 9.37
CA ALA A 183 -32.27 8.98 9.54
C ALA A 183 -32.28 9.23 11.06
N SER A 184 -31.38 10.10 11.53
CA SER A 184 -31.35 10.48 12.93
C SER A 184 -32.71 11.05 13.27
N THR A 185 -33.50 10.26 14.01
CA THR A 185 -34.73 10.74 14.65
C THR A 185 -34.30 11.73 15.71
N THR A 186 -34.18 13.00 15.32
CA THR A 186 -34.20 14.17 16.19
C THR A 186 -35.60 14.75 16.21
#